data_AF-A0A2E9Y435-F1
#
_entry.id   AF-A0A2E9Y435-F1
#
_cell.length_a   1.000
_cell.length_b   1.000
_cell.length_c   1.000
_cell.angle_alpha   90.00
_cell.angle_beta   90.00
_cell.angle_gamma   90.00
#
_symmetry.space_group_name_H-M   'P 1'
#
loop_
_entity.id
_entity.type
_entity.pdbx_description
1 polymer ?
#
loop_
_entity_poly.entity_id
_entity_poly.type
_entity_poly.pdbx_seq_one_letter_code
_entity_poly.pdbx_strand_id
1 'polypeptide(L)'
;MPVWAWLWLPIAAIVIELGFRIVNEPLYRALWQSELGPVETGTVVVLLPGLAAGVLALRHGTSLPKTWLTGWLLLIILGSIYFGGEEASWGQHWLGWETPEALGKLNDQRETNLHNTSSWLDQKPRLLLELGVLAGGLLYPAFLFLGRRRRPMDPADFHHWLWPGQQLLPTALLAIAIGLPQRLEKWFGWPIPYPLDIRASETQEFYFALFLSLYLVSFYLRLARSQHAERG
;
A
#
# COMPACT_ATOMS: atom_id res chain seq x y z
N MET A 1 5.48 13.54 9.62
CA MET A 1 6.37 12.57 8.99
C MET A 1 7.51 13.30 8.31
N PRO A 2 8.74 12.79 8.35
CA PRO A 2 9.88 13.41 7.68
C PRO A 2 9.70 13.36 6.15
N VAL A 3 10.20 14.37 5.43
CA VAL A 3 10.02 14.53 3.97
C VAL A 3 10.58 13.34 3.19
N TRP A 4 11.68 12.76 3.64
CA TRP A 4 12.27 11.58 2.99
C TRP A 4 11.29 10.40 2.90
N ALA A 5 10.40 10.23 3.89
CA ALA A 5 9.54 9.05 3.97
C ALA A 5 8.31 9.13 3.05
N TRP A 6 7.71 10.30 2.90
CA TRP A 6 6.45 10.44 2.16
C TRP A 6 6.62 11.05 0.76
N LEU A 7 7.74 11.73 0.50
CA LEU A 7 8.04 12.32 -0.80
C LEU A 7 9.14 11.55 -1.53
N TRP A 8 10.32 11.43 -0.91
CA TRP A 8 11.48 10.88 -1.61
C TRP A 8 11.46 9.36 -1.71
N LEU A 9 10.98 8.63 -0.71
CA LEU A 9 10.86 7.17 -0.75
C LEU A 9 10.02 6.68 -1.93
N PRO A 10 8.76 7.14 -2.14
CA PRO A 10 7.98 6.70 -3.30
C PRO A 10 8.62 7.13 -4.62
N ILE A 11 9.31 8.27 -4.71
CA ILE A 11 9.99 8.67 -5.95
C ILE A 11 11.23 7.79 -6.20
N ALA A 12 12.03 7.55 -5.16
CA ALA A 12 13.23 6.74 -5.24
C ALA A 12 12.93 5.30 -5.66
N ALA A 13 11.85 4.70 -5.14
CA ALA A 13 11.45 3.34 -5.49
C ALA A 13 11.26 3.16 -7.01
N ILE A 14 10.42 4.00 -7.65
CA ILE A 14 10.20 3.91 -9.10
C ILE A 14 11.44 4.32 -9.90
N VAL A 15 12.22 5.30 -9.44
CA VAL A 15 13.45 5.71 -10.13
C VAL A 15 14.48 4.59 -10.11
N ILE A 16 14.62 3.88 -8.99
CA ILE A 16 15.52 2.72 -8.88
C ILE A 16 15.05 1.61 -9.81
N GLU A 17 13.76 1.25 -9.77
CA GLU A 17 13.20 0.21 -10.64
C GLU A 17 13.42 0.52 -12.12
N LEU A 18 13.02 1.71 -12.57
CA LEU A 18 13.21 2.14 -13.95
C LEU A 18 14.70 2.23 -14.32
N GLY A 19 15.55 2.64 -13.36
CA GLY A 19 17.00 2.63 -13.53
C GLY A 19 17.54 1.23 -13.84
N PHE A 20 17.13 0.21 -13.08
CA PHE A 20 17.49 -1.18 -13.38
C PHE A 20 16.94 -1.63 -14.73
N ARG A 21 15.68 -1.32 -15.03
CA ARG A 21 15.03 -1.63 -16.32
C ARG A 21 15.81 -1.05 -17.51
N ILE A 22 16.35 0.16 -17.38
CA ILE A 22 17.09 0.86 -18.44
C ILE A 22 18.54 0.36 -18.55
N VAL A 23 19.23 0.23 -17.42
CA VAL A 23 20.69 -0.01 -17.39
C VAL A 23 21.03 -1.48 -17.59
N ASN A 24 20.23 -2.40 -17.04
CA ASN A 24 20.50 -3.84 -17.09
C ASN A 24 19.19 -4.65 -17.07
N GLU A 25 18.56 -4.78 -18.24
CA GLU A 25 17.32 -5.55 -18.38
C GLU A 25 17.43 -7.01 -17.92
N PRO A 26 18.48 -7.79 -18.26
CA PRO A 26 18.60 -9.15 -17.75
C PRO A 26 18.61 -9.23 -16.22
N LEU A 27 19.34 -8.33 -15.56
CA LEU A 27 19.37 -8.26 -14.10
C LEU A 27 18.02 -7.81 -13.53
N TYR A 28 17.37 -6.82 -14.14
CA TYR A 28 16.02 -6.41 -13.77
C TYR A 28 15.07 -7.61 -13.80
N ARG A 29 15.01 -8.35 -14.91
CA ARG A 29 14.14 -9.52 -15.05
C ARG A 29 14.48 -10.59 -14.00
N ALA A 30 15.77 -10.88 -13.78
CA ALA A 30 16.18 -11.87 -12.79
C ALA A 30 15.76 -11.49 -11.35
N LEU A 31 15.85 -10.21 -10.98
CA LEU A 31 15.51 -9.74 -9.63
C LEU A 31 14.01 -9.56 -9.43
N TRP A 32 13.31 -8.96 -10.39
CA TRP A 32 11.88 -8.68 -10.29
C TRP A 32 11.00 -9.90 -10.57
N GLN A 33 11.51 -10.96 -11.20
CA GLN A 33 10.76 -12.23 -11.38
C GLN A 33 10.89 -13.21 -10.21
N SER A 34 11.76 -12.92 -9.24
CA SER A 34 11.99 -13.81 -8.10
C SER A 34 10.92 -13.65 -7.04
N GLU A 35 10.47 -14.76 -6.44
CA GLU A 35 9.59 -14.83 -5.24
C GLU A 35 10.25 -14.27 -3.93
N LEU A 36 11.45 -13.73 -4.09
CA LEU A 36 12.25 -13.05 -3.06
C LEU A 36 12.76 -11.71 -3.63
N GLY A 37 12.05 -11.21 -4.63
CA GLY A 37 12.43 -10.05 -5.40
C GLY A 37 12.38 -8.80 -4.54
N PRO A 38 13.02 -7.71 -5.01
CA PRO A 38 13.04 -6.44 -4.29
C PRO A 38 11.64 -5.89 -4.00
N VAL A 39 10.66 -6.13 -4.88
CA VAL A 39 9.30 -5.61 -4.74
C VAL A 39 8.51 -6.38 -3.68
N GLU A 40 8.44 -7.70 -3.76
CA GLU A 40 7.70 -8.54 -2.80
C GLU A 40 8.27 -8.41 -1.38
N THR A 41 9.59 -8.54 -1.24
CA THR A 41 10.26 -8.31 0.04
C THR A 41 10.07 -6.86 0.50
N GLY A 42 10.15 -5.92 -0.45
CA GLY A 42 9.90 -4.50 -0.23
C GLY A 42 8.51 -4.23 0.34
N THR A 43 7.47 -4.87 -0.20
CA THR A 43 6.06 -4.75 0.22
C THR A 43 5.91 -5.07 1.70
N VAL A 44 6.49 -6.19 2.16
CA VAL A 44 6.45 -6.52 3.59
C VAL A 44 7.25 -5.51 4.42
N VAL A 45 8.47 -5.18 3.99
CA VAL A 45 9.35 -4.26 4.73
C VAL A 45 8.71 -2.89 4.92
N VAL A 46 8.07 -2.32 3.87
CA VAL A 46 7.44 -1.01 3.98
C VAL A 46 6.16 -1.03 4.82
N LEU A 47 5.48 -2.17 4.96
CA LEU A 47 4.32 -2.32 5.84
C LEU A 47 4.68 -2.31 7.33
N LEU A 48 5.84 -2.84 7.71
CA LEU A 48 6.27 -2.97 9.12
C LEU A 48 6.14 -1.67 9.94
N PRO A 49 6.66 -0.50 9.51
CA PRO A 49 6.50 0.74 10.29
C PRO A 49 5.04 1.17 10.44
N GLY A 50 4.22 0.92 9.41
CA GLY A 50 2.78 1.15 9.44
C GLY A 50 2.07 0.29 10.46
N LEU A 51 2.32 -1.01 10.44
CA LEU A 51 1.75 -1.96 11.39
C LEU A 51 2.16 -1.62 12.83
N ALA A 52 3.43 -1.31 13.06
CA ALA A 52 3.91 -0.87 14.37
C ALA A 52 3.19 0.39 14.84
N ALA A 53 3.07 1.41 13.98
CA ALA A 53 2.35 2.64 14.30
C ALA A 53 0.86 2.40 14.55
N GLY A 54 0.22 1.53 13.77
CA GLY A 54 -1.18 1.13 13.95
C GLY A 54 -1.42 0.46 15.30
N VAL A 55 -0.57 -0.51 15.68
CA VAL A 55 -0.65 -1.18 16.99
C VAL A 55 -0.43 -0.20 18.13
N LEU A 56 0.51 0.74 18.00
CA LEU A 56 0.71 1.80 18.98
C LEU A 56 -0.51 2.73 19.08
N ALA A 57 -1.15 3.06 17.95
CA ALA A 57 -2.37 3.86 17.93
C ALA A 57 -3.56 3.15 18.60
N LEU A 58 -3.67 1.81 18.50
CA LEU A 58 -4.72 1.05 19.18
C LEU A 58 -4.65 1.16 20.71
N ARG A 59 -3.45 1.29 21.29
CA ARG A 59 -3.27 1.54 22.74
C ARG A 59 -3.91 2.84 23.21
N HIS A 60 -4.24 3.72 22.27
CA HIS A 60 -4.81 5.04 22.48
C HIS A 60 -6.20 5.18 21.83
N GLY A 61 -6.85 4.09 21.41
CA GLY A 61 -8.11 4.12 20.67
C GLY A 61 -9.28 4.73 21.45
N THR A 62 -9.23 4.76 22.78
CA THR A 62 -10.24 5.43 23.63
C THR A 62 -10.22 6.94 23.50
N SER A 63 -9.14 7.53 22.98
CA SER A 63 -9.03 8.97 22.71
C SER A 63 -9.64 9.38 21.37
N LEU A 64 -10.18 8.45 20.58
CA LEU A 64 -10.80 8.78 19.30
C LEU A 64 -12.22 9.34 19.52
N PRO A 65 -12.67 10.31 18.70
CA PRO A 65 -13.97 10.97 18.88
C PRO A 65 -15.18 10.05 18.64
N LYS A 66 -14.97 8.91 17.97
CA LYS A 66 -16.00 7.92 17.63
C LYS A 66 -15.42 6.51 17.77
N THR A 67 -16.16 5.61 18.44
CA THR A 67 -15.72 4.23 18.69
C THR A 67 -15.51 3.41 17.40
N TRP A 68 -16.28 3.69 16.35
CA TRP A 68 -16.11 3.01 15.06
C TRP A 68 -14.77 3.31 14.39
N LEU A 69 -14.09 4.42 14.73
CA LEU A 69 -12.76 4.73 14.21
C LEU A 69 -11.71 3.73 14.72
N THR A 70 -11.91 3.17 15.91
CA THR A 70 -11.09 2.05 16.40
C THR A 70 -11.31 0.81 15.56
N GLY A 71 -12.57 0.52 15.19
CA GLY A 71 -12.91 -0.55 14.26
C GLY A 71 -12.31 -0.34 12.86
N TRP A 72 -12.33 0.89 12.36
CA TRP A 72 -11.68 1.28 11.11
C TRP A 72 -10.15 1.07 11.19
N LEU A 73 -9.52 1.51 12.27
CA LEU A 73 -8.09 1.30 12.49
C LEU A 73 -7.73 -0.20 12.53
N LEU A 74 -8.53 -1.00 13.25
CA LEU A 74 -8.39 -2.47 13.27
C LEU A 74 -8.53 -3.07 11.87
N LEU A 75 -9.52 -2.63 11.09
CA LEU A 75 -9.72 -3.09 9.72
C LEU A 75 -8.50 -2.82 8.84
N ILE A 76 -7.92 -1.61 8.91
CA ILE A 76 -6.72 -1.28 8.12
C ILE A 76 -5.51 -2.09 8.58
N ILE A 77 -5.34 -2.32 9.89
CA ILE A 77 -4.24 -3.13 10.42
C ILE A 77 -4.38 -4.59 9.96
N LEU A 78 -5.54 -5.20 10.18
CA LEU A 78 -5.79 -6.59 9.78
C LEU A 78 -5.71 -6.76 8.26
N GLY A 79 -6.25 -5.81 7.50
CA GLY A 79 -6.11 -5.78 6.05
C GLY A 79 -4.66 -5.66 5.58
N SER A 80 -3.83 -4.87 6.29
CA SER A 80 -2.40 -4.74 6.01
C SER A 80 -1.62 -6.02 6.34
N ILE A 81 -1.96 -6.70 7.43
CA ILE A 81 -1.39 -8.01 7.80
C ILE A 81 -1.76 -9.06 6.76
N TYR A 82 -3.04 -9.13 6.39
CA TYR A 82 -3.53 -10.04 5.37
C TYR A 82 -2.82 -9.78 4.03
N PHE A 83 -2.80 -8.52 3.57
CA PHE A 83 -2.15 -8.16 2.32
C PHE A 83 -0.66 -8.52 2.30
N GLY A 84 0.13 -8.08 3.30
CA GLY A 84 1.55 -8.42 3.35
C GLY A 84 1.81 -9.91 3.60
N GLY A 85 0.90 -10.61 4.27
CA GLY A 85 0.97 -12.06 4.47
C GLY A 85 0.76 -12.82 3.16
N GLU A 86 -0.27 -12.48 2.40
CA GLU A 86 -0.52 -13.08 1.08
C GLU A 86 0.66 -12.87 0.14
N GLU A 87 1.16 -11.64 0.02
CA GLU A 87 2.33 -11.28 -0.83
C GLU A 87 3.63 -11.98 -0.45
N ALA A 88 3.81 -12.35 0.83
CA ALA A 88 5.00 -13.08 1.28
C ALA A 88 4.77 -14.59 1.43
N SER A 89 3.65 -15.11 0.95
CA SER A 89 3.26 -16.51 1.14
C SER A 89 3.32 -16.91 2.62
N TRP A 90 2.89 -15.97 3.47
CA TRP A 90 2.91 -16.01 4.92
C TRP A 90 4.29 -16.27 5.55
N GLY A 91 5.37 -16.03 4.80
CA GLY A 91 6.76 -16.27 5.20
C GLY A 91 7.35 -17.56 4.67
N GLN A 92 6.65 -18.29 3.80
CA GLN A 92 7.06 -19.59 3.28
C GLN A 92 8.46 -19.56 2.67
N HIS A 93 8.73 -18.58 1.82
CA HIS A 93 10.00 -18.48 1.10
C HIS A 93 11.18 -18.16 2.02
N TRP A 94 10.93 -17.53 3.18
CA TRP A 94 11.97 -17.22 4.17
C TRP A 94 12.24 -18.36 5.15
N LEU A 95 11.20 -19.12 5.49
CA LEU A 95 11.26 -20.15 6.54
C LEU A 95 11.29 -21.57 5.97
N GLY A 96 11.04 -21.73 4.67
CA GLY A 96 11.34 -22.93 3.89
C GLY A 96 10.43 -24.13 4.14
N TRP A 97 9.18 -23.92 4.59
CA TRP A 97 8.24 -25.03 4.72
C TRP A 97 7.57 -25.40 3.39
N GLU A 98 7.12 -26.65 3.30
CA GLU A 98 6.39 -27.15 2.14
C GLU A 98 4.92 -26.72 2.17
N THR A 99 4.36 -26.46 0.99
CA THR A 99 2.93 -26.15 0.86
C THR A 99 2.09 -27.39 1.19
N PRO A 100 1.10 -27.28 2.09
CA PRO A 100 0.22 -28.39 2.41
C PRO A 100 -0.46 -28.98 1.16
N GLU A 101 -0.55 -30.30 1.05
CA GLU A 101 -1.06 -30.99 -0.15
C GLU A 101 -2.45 -30.49 -0.58
N ALA A 102 -3.33 -30.22 0.40
CA ALA A 102 -4.67 -29.70 0.13
C ALA A 102 -4.63 -28.30 -0.54
N LEU A 103 -3.68 -27.45 -0.15
CA LEU A 103 -3.49 -26.12 -0.71
C LEU A 103 -2.74 -26.18 -2.05
N GLY A 104 -1.72 -27.03 -2.17
CA GLY A 104 -0.96 -27.20 -3.42
C GLY A 104 -1.77 -27.78 -4.58
N LYS A 105 -2.95 -28.37 -4.32
CA LYS A 105 -3.93 -28.77 -5.35
C LYS A 105 -4.75 -27.60 -5.90
N LEU A 106 -4.84 -26.51 -5.15
CA LEU A 106 -5.65 -25.34 -5.45
C LEU A 106 -4.81 -24.11 -5.81
N ASN A 107 -3.57 -24.05 -5.35
CA ASN A 107 -2.65 -22.93 -5.52
C ASN A 107 -1.71 -23.18 -6.70
N ASP A 108 -1.78 -22.32 -7.72
CA ASP A 108 -1.06 -22.51 -8.99
C ASP A 108 0.47 -22.39 -8.86
N GLN A 109 0.96 -21.70 -7.82
CA GLN A 109 2.39 -21.55 -7.51
C GLN A 109 2.87 -22.51 -6.42
N ARG A 110 1.98 -23.37 -5.90
CA ARG A 110 2.23 -24.21 -4.73
C ARG A 110 2.77 -23.39 -3.57
N GLU A 111 2.08 -22.33 -3.22
CA GLU A 111 2.44 -21.44 -2.11
C GLU A 111 1.42 -21.45 -0.98
N THR A 112 1.83 -20.94 0.17
CA THR A 112 1.01 -20.81 1.37
C THR A 112 0.27 -19.47 1.36
N ASN A 113 -0.48 -19.19 0.29
CA ASN A 113 -1.34 -18.01 0.18
C ASN A 113 -2.68 -18.38 -0.50
N LEU A 114 -3.65 -17.48 -0.39
CA LEU A 114 -4.97 -17.62 -0.98
C LEU A 114 -5.08 -16.89 -2.32
N HIS A 115 -4.36 -15.80 -2.54
CA HIS A 115 -4.45 -15.02 -3.78
C HIS A 115 -4.03 -15.84 -5.03
N ASN A 116 -3.16 -16.86 -4.89
CA ASN A 116 -2.76 -17.74 -5.99
C ASN A 116 -3.69 -18.96 -6.18
N THR A 117 -4.84 -18.99 -5.47
CA THR A 117 -5.85 -20.06 -5.62
C THR A 117 -6.99 -19.72 -6.57
N SER A 118 -7.21 -18.43 -6.86
CA SER A 118 -8.21 -18.01 -7.83
C SER A 118 -7.99 -16.58 -8.30
N SER A 119 -8.37 -16.30 -9.55
CA SER A 119 -8.36 -14.94 -10.11
C SER A 119 -9.22 -13.95 -9.34
N TRP A 120 -10.24 -14.42 -8.61
CA TRP A 120 -11.01 -13.57 -7.71
C TRP A 120 -10.10 -13.03 -6.61
N LEU A 121 -9.46 -13.93 -5.87
CA LEU A 121 -8.64 -13.61 -4.70
C LEU A 121 -7.36 -12.85 -5.05
N ASP A 122 -6.83 -13.01 -6.26
CA ASP A 122 -5.80 -12.13 -6.82
C ASP A 122 -6.32 -10.71 -7.09
N GLN A 123 -7.40 -10.57 -7.87
CA GLN A 123 -7.72 -9.25 -8.46
C GLN A 123 -8.47 -8.30 -7.52
N LYS A 124 -9.32 -8.84 -6.66
CA LYS A 124 -10.35 -8.04 -5.99
C LYS A 124 -9.89 -7.42 -4.67
N PRO A 125 -9.05 -8.07 -3.84
CA PRO A 125 -8.36 -7.37 -2.75
C PRO A 125 -7.54 -6.20 -3.29
N ARG A 126 -6.81 -6.41 -4.39
CA ARG A 126 -6.06 -5.36 -5.10
C ARG A 126 -6.97 -4.22 -5.56
N LEU A 127 -8.10 -4.54 -6.19
CA LEU A 127 -9.10 -3.54 -6.61
C LEU A 127 -9.65 -2.72 -5.41
N LEU A 128 -9.93 -3.37 -4.28
CA LEU A 128 -10.41 -2.68 -3.08
C LEU A 128 -9.37 -1.66 -2.57
N LEU A 129 -8.09 -2.06 -2.53
CA LEU A 129 -6.99 -1.17 -2.18
C LEU A 129 -6.86 -0.02 -3.18
N GLU A 130 -6.92 -0.31 -4.48
CA GLU A 130 -6.86 0.69 -5.54
C GLU A 130 -7.97 1.74 -5.37
N LEU A 131 -9.22 1.30 -5.15
CA LEU A 131 -10.36 2.20 -4.94
C LEU A 131 -10.19 3.05 -3.67
N GLY A 132 -9.66 2.47 -2.59
CA GLY A 132 -9.35 3.20 -1.36
C GLY A 132 -8.29 4.28 -1.56
N VAL A 133 -7.20 3.94 -2.28
CA VAL A 133 -6.12 4.88 -2.62
C VAL A 133 -6.62 5.98 -3.56
N LEU A 134 -7.40 5.63 -4.58
CA LEU A 134 -8.00 6.59 -5.51
C LEU A 134 -8.94 7.54 -4.76
N ALA A 135 -9.88 7.01 -3.97
CA ALA A 135 -10.86 7.80 -3.25
C ALA A 135 -10.21 8.72 -2.21
N GLY A 136 -9.36 8.19 -1.33
CA GLY A 136 -8.78 8.94 -0.24
C GLY A 136 -7.55 9.76 -0.61
N GLY A 137 -6.70 9.24 -1.50
CA GLY A 137 -5.43 9.84 -1.89
C GLY A 137 -5.52 10.85 -3.03
N LEU A 138 -6.51 10.72 -3.93
CA LEU A 138 -6.65 11.60 -5.11
C LEU A 138 -7.99 12.33 -5.16
N LEU A 139 -9.12 11.62 -5.11
CA LEU A 139 -10.44 12.22 -5.28
C LEU A 139 -10.82 13.14 -4.12
N TYR A 140 -10.57 12.74 -2.87
CA TYR A 140 -10.82 13.57 -1.70
C TYR A 140 -10.02 14.89 -1.71
N PRO A 141 -8.69 14.91 -1.91
CA PRO A 141 -7.96 16.17 -2.01
C PRO A 141 -8.40 17.01 -3.22
N ALA A 142 -8.73 16.39 -4.37
CA ALA A 142 -9.28 17.11 -5.51
C ALA A 142 -10.63 17.76 -5.18
N PHE A 143 -11.52 17.06 -4.50
CA PHE A 143 -12.80 17.58 -4.02
C PHE A 143 -12.62 18.78 -3.08
N LEU A 144 -11.69 18.70 -2.13
CA LEU A 144 -11.36 19.83 -1.24
C LEU A 144 -10.84 21.03 -2.04
N PHE A 145 -9.94 20.80 -2.98
CA PHE A 145 -9.35 21.85 -3.82
C PHE A 145 -10.39 22.54 -4.70
N LEU A 146 -11.17 21.78 -5.48
CA LEU A 146 -12.21 22.30 -6.37
C LEU A 146 -13.32 23.02 -5.61
N GLY A 147 -13.69 22.50 -4.43
CA GLY A 147 -14.67 23.11 -3.55
C GLY A 147 -14.14 24.29 -2.72
N ARG A 148 -12.85 24.66 -2.85
CA ARG A 148 -12.17 25.64 -1.99
C ARG A 148 -12.35 25.37 -0.49
N ARG A 149 -12.47 24.09 -0.13
CA ARG A 149 -12.70 23.64 1.26
C ARG A 149 -11.37 23.42 1.95
N ARG A 150 -11.32 23.76 3.24
CA ARG A 150 -10.18 23.43 4.09
C ARG A 150 -10.31 22.00 4.58
N ARG A 151 -9.16 21.37 4.78
CA ARG A 151 -9.10 20.03 5.34
C ARG A 151 -9.47 20.08 6.84
N PRO A 152 -10.27 19.11 7.34
CA PRO A 152 -10.56 19.01 8.78
C PRO A 152 -9.29 18.82 9.60
N MET A 153 -9.01 19.79 10.48
CA MET A 153 -7.86 19.78 11.40
C MET A 153 -8.28 19.48 12.84
N ASP A 154 -9.59 19.53 13.14
CA ASP A 154 -10.13 19.29 14.47
C ASP A 154 -10.10 17.79 14.80
N PRO A 155 -9.39 17.36 15.87
CA PRO A 155 -9.41 15.98 16.34
C PRO A 155 -10.80 15.45 16.70
N ALA A 156 -11.78 16.32 17.01
CA ALA A 156 -13.15 15.93 17.29
C ALA A 156 -13.93 15.54 16.01
N ASP A 157 -13.48 15.98 14.83
CA ASP A 157 -14.08 15.61 13.54
C ASP A 157 -13.54 14.25 13.07
N PHE A 158 -14.43 13.28 12.84
CA PHE A 158 -14.03 11.96 12.36
C PHE A 158 -13.34 12.00 10.99
N HIS A 159 -13.64 12.99 10.15
CA HIS A 159 -13.01 13.16 8.83
C HIS A 159 -11.51 13.48 8.94
N HIS A 160 -11.06 14.06 10.06
CA HIS A 160 -9.65 14.27 10.36
C HIS A 160 -8.86 12.94 10.33
N TRP A 161 -9.49 11.88 10.84
CA TRP A 161 -8.92 10.55 11.00
C TRP A 161 -9.09 9.68 9.75
N LEU A 162 -10.31 9.65 9.21
CA LEU A 162 -10.68 8.80 8.08
C LEU A 162 -9.81 9.09 6.85
N TRP A 163 -9.65 10.37 6.50
CA TRP A 163 -9.04 10.73 5.23
C TRP A 163 -7.49 10.77 5.29
N PRO A 164 -6.79 10.20 4.28
CA PRO A 164 -5.33 10.24 4.11
C PRO A 164 -4.75 11.65 4.08
N GLY A 165 -3.60 11.88 4.71
CA GLY A 165 -2.84 13.14 4.72
C GLY A 165 -2.49 13.64 3.31
N GLN A 166 -2.26 14.96 3.13
CA GLN A 166 -1.72 15.47 1.84
C GLN A 166 -0.35 14.87 1.52
N GLN A 167 0.37 14.42 2.56
CA GLN A 167 1.63 13.71 2.45
C GLN A 167 1.51 12.40 1.67
N LEU A 168 0.31 11.81 1.56
CA LEU A 168 0.10 10.55 0.84
C LEU A 168 -0.19 10.76 -0.65
N LEU A 169 -0.32 12.01 -1.10
CA LEU A 169 -0.61 12.34 -2.50
C LEU A 169 0.47 11.81 -3.47
N PRO A 170 1.79 11.95 -3.23
CA PRO A 170 2.80 11.40 -4.13
C PRO A 170 2.68 9.89 -4.30
N THR A 171 2.53 9.16 -3.20
CA THR A 171 2.34 7.70 -3.22
C THR A 171 1.06 7.32 -3.97
N ALA A 172 -0.06 8.01 -3.73
CA ALA A 172 -1.32 7.75 -4.42
C ALA A 172 -1.23 8.00 -5.93
N LEU A 173 -0.60 9.11 -6.33
CA LEU A 173 -0.41 9.44 -7.74
C LEU A 173 0.41 8.36 -8.45
N LEU A 174 1.53 7.94 -7.85
CA LEU A 174 2.37 6.90 -8.42
C LEU A 174 1.64 5.54 -8.45
N ALA A 175 0.98 5.15 -7.36
CA ALA A 175 0.20 3.91 -7.29
C ALA A 175 -0.81 3.79 -8.45
N ILE A 176 -1.52 4.87 -8.76
CA ILE A 176 -2.49 4.87 -9.87
C ILE A 176 -1.79 4.96 -11.22
N ALA A 177 -0.74 5.80 -11.34
CA ALA A 177 -0.02 6.03 -12.58
C ALA A 177 0.69 4.77 -13.11
N ILE A 178 1.26 3.94 -12.23
CA ILE A 178 1.97 2.71 -12.59
C ILE A 178 1.08 1.75 -13.38
N GLY A 179 -0.20 1.63 -13.02
CA GLY A 179 -1.14 0.76 -13.74
C GLY A 179 -1.69 1.35 -15.04
N LEU A 180 -1.46 2.63 -15.35
CA LEU A 180 -2.04 3.28 -16.53
C LEU A 180 -1.58 2.68 -17.86
N PRO A 181 -0.28 2.42 -18.10
CA PRO A 181 0.18 1.86 -19.38
C PRO A 181 -0.52 0.53 -19.73
N GLN A 182 -0.61 -0.39 -18.77
CA GLN A 182 -1.30 -1.68 -18.96
C GLN A 182 -2.82 -1.51 -19.22
N ARG A 183 -3.48 -0.55 -18.56
CA ARG A 183 -4.90 -0.24 -18.82
C ARG A 183 -5.10 0.32 -20.23
N LEU A 184 -4.21 1.22 -20.67
CA LEU A 184 -4.27 1.81 -22.01
C LEU A 184 -4.02 0.76 -23.11
N GLU A 185 -3.08 -0.14 -22.89
CA GLU A 185 -2.89 -1.30 -23.77
C GLU A 185 -4.17 -2.15 -23.84
N LYS A 186 -4.75 -2.51 -22.69
CA LYS A 186 -5.95 -3.34 -22.64
C LYS A 186 -7.18 -2.68 -23.28
N TRP A 187 -7.36 -1.37 -23.13
CA TRP A 187 -8.54 -0.65 -23.62
C TRP A 187 -8.42 -0.19 -25.08
N PHE A 188 -7.23 0.22 -25.49
CA PHE A 188 -7.00 0.86 -26.79
C PHE A 188 -6.02 0.12 -27.69
N GLY A 189 -5.38 -0.95 -27.22
CA GLY A 189 -4.34 -1.67 -27.96
C GLY A 189 -3.04 -0.87 -28.10
N TRP A 190 -2.83 0.16 -27.28
CA TRP A 190 -1.63 0.98 -27.34
C TRP A 190 -0.42 0.24 -26.77
N PRO A 191 0.71 0.17 -27.48
CA PRO A 191 1.89 -0.50 -26.96
C PRO A 191 2.37 0.20 -25.69
N ILE A 192 2.80 -0.59 -24.71
CA ILE A 192 3.41 -0.05 -23.48
C ILE A 192 4.73 0.63 -23.87
N PRO A 193 4.91 1.93 -23.59
CA PRO A 193 6.12 2.64 -23.97
C PRO A 193 7.29 2.19 -23.08
N TYR A 194 8.46 1.99 -23.67
CA TYR A 194 9.70 1.82 -22.92
C TYR A 194 10.01 3.11 -22.12
N PRO A 195 10.50 3.03 -20.87
CA PRO A 195 10.81 1.83 -20.06
C PRO A 195 9.68 1.42 -19.10
N LEU A 196 8.42 1.77 -19.39
CA LEU A 196 7.27 1.49 -18.53
C LEU A 196 6.73 0.06 -18.65
N ASP A 197 7.38 -0.79 -19.45
CA ASP A 197 7.11 -2.22 -19.61
C ASP A 197 7.66 -3.05 -18.44
N ILE A 198 7.35 -2.60 -17.22
CA ILE A 198 7.70 -3.23 -15.93
C ILE A 198 6.59 -4.17 -15.44
N ARG A 199 6.87 -4.95 -14.38
CA ARG A 199 5.86 -5.75 -13.64
C ARG A 199 4.92 -4.83 -12.84
N ALA A 200 4.08 -4.08 -13.54
CA ALA A 200 3.33 -2.97 -12.95
C ALA A 200 2.35 -3.40 -11.85
N SER A 201 1.84 -4.65 -11.86
CA SER A 201 0.97 -5.18 -10.80
C SER A 201 1.69 -5.26 -9.46
N GLU A 202 2.87 -5.90 -9.41
CA GLU A 202 3.68 -6.00 -8.19
C GLU A 202 4.17 -4.63 -7.74
N THR A 203 4.65 -3.81 -8.68
CA THR A 203 5.07 -2.46 -8.32
C THR A 203 3.89 -1.69 -7.73
N GLN A 204 2.70 -1.79 -8.33
CA GLN A 204 1.49 -1.14 -7.80
C GLN A 204 1.13 -1.65 -6.39
N GLU A 205 1.26 -2.94 -6.11
CA GLU A 205 1.08 -3.55 -4.79
C GLU A 205 2.04 -2.99 -3.74
N PHE A 206 3.33 -2.83 -4.11
CA PHE A 206 4.29 -2.14 -3.25
C PHE A 206 3.84 -0.72 -2.90
N TYR A 207 3.30 0.05 -3.85
CA TYR A 207 2.78 1.38 -3.57
C TYR A 207 1.51 1.37 -2.71
N PHE A 208 0.67 0.34 -2.83
CA PHE A 208 -0.47 0.16 -1.94
C PHE A 208 -0.02 -0.13 -0.50
N ALA A 209 0.96 -1.03 -0.33
CA ALA A 209 1.60 -1.29 0.96
C ALA A 209 2.21 -0.01 1.57
N LEU A 210 2.97 0.74 0.76
CA LEU A 210 3.56 2.01 1.19
C LEU A 210 2.47 3.03 1.59
N PHE A 211 1.37 3.12 0.84
CA PHE A 211 0.26 4.01 1.16
C PHE A 211 -0.41 3.64 2.49
N LEU A 212 -0.73 2.36 2.71
CA LEU A 212 -1.29 1.86 3.96
C LEU A 212 -0.36 2.15 5.14
N SER A 213 0.94 1.94 4.94
CA SER A 213 1.95 2.20 5.95
C SER A 213 2.03 3.67 6.33
N LEU A 214 2.16 4.57 5.34
CA LEU A 214 2.16 6.01 5.57
C LEU A 214 0.84 6.49 6.17
N TYR A 215 -0.29 5.86 5.84
CA TYR A 215 -1.58 6.17 6.42
C TYR A 215 -1.60 5.87 7.92
N LEU A 216 -1.19 4.65 8.32
CA LEU A 216 -1.13 4.24 9.72
C LEU A 216 -0.13 5.08 10.53
N VAL A 217 1.06 5.36 9.97
CA VAL A 217 2.04 6.26 10.60
C VAL A 217 1.46 7.67 10.75
N SER A 218 0.83 8.21 9.72
CA SER A 218 0.17 9.52 9.79
C SER A 218 -0.96 9.54 10.83
N PHE A 219 -1.72 8.45 10.93
CA PHE A 219 -2.79 8.30 11.91
C PHE A 219 -2.24 8.37 13.34
N TYR A 220 -1.24 7.54 13.64
CA TYR A 220 -0.57 7.52 14.93
C TYR A 220 0.02 8.87 15.31
N LEU A 221 0.73 9.53 14.40
CA LEU A 221 1.34 10.84 14.67
C LEU A 221 0.30 11.94 14.94
N ARG A 222 -0.87 11.90 14.29
CA ARG A 222 -1.98 12.83 14.58
C ARG A 222 -2.54 12.56 15.98
N LEU A 223 -2.72 11.29 16.35
CA LEU A 223 -3.22 10.88 17.66
C LEU A 223 -2.27 11.24 18.80
N ALA A 224 -0.97 11.00 18.64
CA ALA A 224 0.02 11.40 19.63
C ALA A 224 0.02 12.92 19.85
N ARG A 225 -0.09 13.72 18.77
CA ARG A 225 -0.16 15.19 18.86
C ARG A 225 -1.42 15.69 19.56
N SER A 226 -2.58 15.11 19.29
CA SER A 226 -3.83 15.52 19.96
C SER A 226 -3.76 15.27 21.47
N GLN A 227 -3.21 14.13 21.89
CA GLN A 227 -3.04 13.80 23.31
C GLN A 227 -2.02 14.71 24.01
N HIS A 228 -0.95 15.12 23.32
CA HIS A 228 -0.01 16.10 23.88
C HIS A 228 -0.66 17.47 24.08
N ALA A 229 -1.53 17.90 23.16
CA ALA A 229 -2.25 19.16 23.27
C ALA A 229 -3.31 19.17 24.40
N GLU A 230 -3.88 18.02 24.75
CA GLU A 230 -4.83 17.90 25.88
C GLU A 230 -4.15 17.90 27.27
N ARG A 231 -2.84 17.62 27.33
CA ARG A 231 -2.07 17.49 28.59
C ARG A 231 -1.26 18.73 28.96
N GLY A 232 -1.07 19.68 28.04
CA GLY A 232 -0.32 20.92 28.25
C GLY A 232 -1.23 22.12 28.40
#